data_AF-A0A7Y6B3W3-F1
#
_entry.id   AF-A0A7Y6B3W3-F1
#
_cell.length_a   1.000
_cell.length_b   1.000
_cell.length_c   1.000
_cell.angle_alpha   90.00
_cell.angle_beta   90.00
_cell.angle_gamma   90.00
#
_symmetry.space_group_name_H-M   'P 1'
#
loop_
_entity.id
_entity.type
_entity.pdbx_description
1 polymer ?
#
loop_
_entity_poly.entity_id
_entity_poly.type
_entity_poly.pdbx_seq_one_letter_code
_entity_poly.pdbx_strand_id
1 'polypeptide(L)'
;MDAKARQDRGRKAETDTCDAIGRAYCAGLLGTGRQAEDRLNAARRIAAAYWFAYGFTTPDSLARFQPQHGKLPSDPERDALREASLTRSLELINAQGRHIRNAFDQLVIDPNPDCGPAWLDAIVVAHRAKRQAQASQYQQLERALDGLDLIA
;
A
#
# COMPACT_ATOMS: atom_id res chain seq x y z
N MET A 1 7.76 -8.76 -23.58
CA MET A 1 7.86 -7.74 -22.52
C MET A 1 9.24 -7.10 -22.58
N ASP A 2 9.32 -5.82 -22.90
CA ASP A 2 10.59 -5.09 -23.05
C ASP A 2 11.30 -4.85 -21.71
N ALA A 3 12.58 -5.23 -21.65
CA ALA A 3 13.46 -5.01 -20.51
C ALA A 3 13.60 -3.52 -20.15
N LYS A 4 13.44 -2.64 -21.16
CA LYS A 4 13.53 -1.20 -21.05
C LYS A 4 12.40 -0.58 -20.22
N ALA A 5 11.17 -1.07 -20.39
CA ALA A 5 10.01 -0.63 -19.60
C ALA A 5 10.05 -1.09 -18.12
N ARG A 6 10.90 -2.08 -17.80
CA ARG A 6 11.19 -2.50 -16.42
C ARG A 6 12.32 -1.66 -15.82
N GLN A 7 13.35 -1.35 -16.61
CA GLN A 7 14.47 -0.49 -16.20
C GLN A 7 14.06 0.96 -15.94
N ASP A 8 13.24 1.57 -16.80
CA ASP A 8 12.78 2.95 -16.60
C ASP A 8 11.89 3.11 -15.36
N ARG A 9 11.16 2.04 -14.97
CA ARG A 9 10.45 1.98 -13.68
C ARG A 9 11.39 1.90 -12.49
N GLY A 10 12.49 1.15 -12.61
CA GLY A 10 13.49 1.01 -11.54
C GLY A 10 14.18 2.33 -11.17
N ARG A 11 14.40 3.23 -12.14
CA ARG A 11 15.13 4.49 -11.93
C ARG A 11 14.28 5.61 -11.31
N LYS A 12 12.97 5.60 -11.54
CA LYS A 12 12.01 6.54 -10.91
C LYS A 12 11.59 6.10 -9.50
N ALA A 13 11.80 4.81 -9.18
CA ALA A 13 11.46 4.19 -7.91
C ALA A 13 12.45 4.47 -6.77
N GLU A 14 13.73 4.68 -7.08
CA GLU A 14 14.81 4.77 -6.07
C GLU A 14 14.61 5.84 -5.00
N THR A 15 13.83 6.89 -5.27
CA THR A 15 13.57 7.99 -4.32
C THR A 15 12.17 7.99 -3.69
N ASP A 16 11.23 7.14 -4.14
CA ASP A 16 9.79 7.32 -3.85
C ASP A 16 9.08 6.02 -3.36
N THR A 17 9.83 4.95 -3.06
CA THR A 17 9.29 3.60 -2.76
C THR A 17 9.84 2.92 -1.50
N CYS A 18 9.74 3.60 -0.35
CA CYS A 18 10.15 3.03 0.94
C CYS A 18 9.03 2.26 1.68
N ASP A 19 7.78 2.32 1.23
CA ASP A 19 6.64 1.62 1.87
C ASP A 19 6.30 0.28 1.18
N ALA A 20 5.51 -0.56 1.86
CA ALA A 20 5.14 -1.89 1.37
C ALA A 20 4.45 -1.82 -0.01
N ILE A 21 3.54 -0.87 -0.23
CA ILE A 21 2.84 -0.72 -1.51
C ILE A 21 3.78 -0.28 -2.65
N GLY A 22 4.70 0.63 -2.40
CA GLY A 22 5.71 1.07 -3.37
C GLY A 22 6.62 -0.09 -3.76
N ARG A 23 7.03 -0.92 -2.81
CA ARG A 23 7.83 -2.12 -3.09
C ARG A 23 7.05 -3.14 -3.93
N ALA A 24 5.76 -3.34 -3.64
CA ALA A 24 4.90 -4.20 -4.45
C ALA A 24 4.75 -3.66 -5.89
N TYR A 25 4.61 -2.35 -6.06
CA TYR A 25 4.56 -1.70 -7.37
C TYR A 25 5.86 -1.89 -8.17
N CYS A 26 7.02 -1.64 -7.54
CA CYS A 26 8.33 -1.82 -8.16
C CYS A 26 8.63 -3.27 -8.52
N ALA A 27 8.14 -4.21 -7.72
CA ALA A 27 8.25 -5.64 -8.00
C ALA A 27 7.29 -6.10 -9.11
N GLY A 28 6.38 -5.24 -9.59
CA GLY A 28 5.40 -5.57 -10.61
C GLY A 28 4.26 -6.46 -10.09
N LEU A 29 4.01 -6.44 -8.78
CA LEU A 29 3.04 -7.31 -8.11
C LEU A 29 1.63 -6.71 -8.10
N LEU A 30 1.48 -5.41 -8.40
CA LEU A 30 0.18 -4.74 -8.47
C LEU A 30 -0.51 -4.88 -9.83
N GLY A 31 0.00 -5.70 -10.75
CA GLY A 31 -0.54 -5.84 -12.11
C GLY A 31 0.29 -5.07 -13.14
N THR A 32 -0.34 -4.66 -14.24
CA THR A 32 0.37 -4.05 -15.39
C THR A 32 -0.29 -2.77 -15.89
N GLY A 33 0.54 -1.86 -16.43
CA GLY A 33 0.07 -0.61 -17.03
C GLY A 33 -0.76 0.22 -16.06
N ARG A 34 -1.90 0.70 -16.56
CA ARG A 34 -2.78 1.62 -15.82
C ARG A 34 -3.36 1.00 -14.54
N GLN A 35 -3.68 -0.30 -14.57
CA GLN A 35 -4.20 -1.01 -13.39
C GLN A 35 -3.24 -0.94 -12.19
N ALA A 36 -1.93 -1.07 -12.44
CA ALA A 36 -0.94 -0.98 -11.37
C ALA A 36 -0.85 0.44 -10.77
N GLU A 37 -1.02 1.46 -11.60
CA GLU A 37 -1.05 2.87 -11.16
C GLU A 37 -2.30 3.17 -10.35
N ASP A 38 -3.47 2.69 -10.81
CA ASP A 38 -4.75 2.91 -10.12
C ASP A 38 -4.73 2.25 -8.73
N ARG A 39 -4.26 1.00 -8.64
CA ARG A 39 -4.08 0.28 -7.36
C ARG A 39 -3.09 0.99 -6.42
N LEU A 40 -1.95 1.47 -6.94
CA LEU A 40 -0.97 2.23 -6.15
C LEU A 40 -1.58 3.52 -5.59
N ASN A 41 -2.29 4.28 -6.42
CA ASN A 41 -2.90 5.54 -6.04
C ASN A 41 -4.05 5.33 -5.03
N ALA A 42 -4.87 4.29 -5.24
CA ALA A 42 -5.94 3.93 -4.32
C ALA A 42 -5.41 3.54 -2.95
N ALA A 43 -4.37 2.70 -2.90
CA ALA A 43 -3.68 2.32 -1.67
C ALA A 43 -3.11 3.55 -0.94
N ARG A 44 -2.36 4.41 -1.64
CA ARG A 44 -1.77 5.63 -1.05
C ARG A 44 -2.83 6.59 -0.50
N ARG A 45 -3.96 6.71 -1.19
CA ARG A 45 -5.11 7.51 -0.74
C ARG A 45 -5.72 6.97 0.55
N ILE A 46 -5.91 5.65 0.66
CA ILE A 46 -6.40 5.02 1.89
C ILE A 46 -5.39 5.14 3.02
N ALA A 47 -4.11 4.86 2.76
CA ALA A 47 -3.05 5.01 3.75
C ALA A 47 -3.00 6.44 4.30
N ALA A 48 -2.99 7.45 3.42
CA ALA A 48 -3.00 8.85 3.83
C ALA A 48 -4.25 9.22 4.65
N ALA A 49 -5.44 8.78 4.23
CA ALA A 49 -6.68 9.03 4.97
C ALA A 49 -6.68 8.35 6.35
N TYR A 50 -6.20 7.11 6.42
CA TYR A 50 -6.11 6.34 7.67
C TYR A 50 -5.14 7.00 8.65
N TRP A 51 -3.92 7.33 8.19
CA TRP A 51 -2.91 7.97 9.03
C TRP A 51 -3.26 9.42 9.38
N PHE A 52 -4.06 10.10 8.57
CA PHE A 52 -4.62 11.40 8.94
C PHE A 52 -5.66 11.28 10.07
N ALA A 53 -6.57 10.31 9.99
CA ALA A 53 -7.66 10.14 10.96
C ALA A 53 -7.21 9.48 12.27
N TYR A 54 -6.37 8.45 12.18
CA TYR A 54 -6.00 7.56 13.29
C TYR A 54 -4.49 7.54 13.59
N GLY A 55 -3.69 8.30 12.85
CA GLY A 55 -2.26 8.33 13.07
C GLY A 55 -1.89 8.92 14.42
N PHE A 56 -0.74 8.49 14.92
CA PHE A 56 -0.16 8.98 16.15
C PHE A 56 1.01 9.91 15.84
N THR A 57 1.31 10.81 16.78
CA THR A 57 2.56 11.56 16.75
C THR A 57 3.71 10.58 16.94
N THR A 58 4.48 10.32 15.89
CA THR A 58 5.62 9.42 15.95
C THR A 58 6.84 10.14 16.54
N PRO A 59 7.78 9.44 17.21
CA PRO A 59 9.10 10.01 17.52
C PRO A 59 9.84 10.46 16.25
N ASP A 60 10.81 11.39 16.37
CA ASP A 60 11.52 12.01 15.23
C ASP A 60 12.09 11.00 14.21
N SER A 61 12.50 9.80 14.67
CA SER A 61 12.99 8.71 13.80
C SER A 61 11.95 8.17 12.82
N LEU A 62 10.67 8.49 13.01
CA LEU A 62 9.52 8.09 12.20
C LEU A 62 8.76 9.31 11.66
N ALA A 63 9.35 10.51 11.74
CA ALA A 63 8.73 11.77 11.30
C ALA A 63 8.33 11.79 9.82
N ARG A 64 8.97 10.96 8.97
CA ARG A 64 8.59 10.80 7.55
C ARG A 64 7.16 10.28 7.34
N PHE A 65 6.59 9.61 8.35
CA PHE A 65 5.21 9.12 8.35
C PHE A 65 4.24 10.08 9.06
N GLN A 66 4.75 11.14 9.71
CA GLN A 66 3.87 12.16 10.22
C GLN A 66 3.19 12.87 9.04
N PRO A 67 1.92 13.26 9.18
CA PRO A 67 1.30 14.20 8.26
C PRO A 67 2.17 15.47 8.17
N GLN A 68 2.87 15.66 7.05
CA GLN A 68 3.81 16.78 6.87
C GLN A 68 3.13 18.15 6.71
N HIS A 69 1.80 18.18 6.72
CA HIS A 69 1.06 19.42 6.62
C HIS A 69 1.03 20.11 7.97
N GLY A 70 1.78 21.20 8.11
CA GLY A 70 1.54 22.18 9.17
C GLY A 70 0.05 22.50 9.19
N LYS A 71 -0.57 22.44 10.39
CA LYS A 71 -2.02 22.54 10.62
C LYS A 71 -2.64 23.61 9.71
N LEU A 72 -3.13 23.18 8.53
CA LEU A 72 -4.08 23.97 7.77
C LEU A 72 -5.30 24.13 8.68
N PRO A 73 -6.07 25.22 8.55
CA PRO A 73 -7.32 25.34 9.29
C PRO A 73 -8.15 24.08 9.00
N SER A 74 -8.42 23.30 10.05
CA SER A 74 -9.24 22.09 9.93
C SER A 74 -10.63 22.53 9.51
N ASP A 75 -11.09 21.96 8.41
CA ASP A 75 -12.48 22.09 7.96
C ASP A 75 -13.20 20.83 8.46
N PRO A 76 -13.98 20.93 9.55
CA PRO A 76 -14.56 19.77 10.19
C PRO A 76 -15.53 19.01 9.28
N GLU A 77 -16.19 19.69 8.34
CA GLU A 77 -17.07 19.02 7.37
C GLU A 77 -16.26 18.20 6.37
N ARG A 78 -15.16 18.76 5.85
CA ARG A 78 -14.26 18.02 4.95
C ARG A 78 -13.58 16.84 5.62
N ASP A 79 -13.15 17.02 6.86
CA ASP A 79 -12.50 15.94 7.63
C ASP A 79 -13.50 14.82 7.93
N ALA A 80 -14.75 15.15 8.31
CA ALA A 80 -15.82 14.17 8.49
C ALA A 80 -16.17 13.43 7.19
N LEU A 81 -16.21 14.11 6.04
CA LEU A 81 -16.44 13.47 4.74
C LEU A 81 -15.31 12.51 4.35
N ARG A 82 -14.06 12.88 4.65
CA ARG A 82 -12.89 12.01 4.41
C ARG A 82 -12.93 10.77 5.30
N GLU A 83 -13.23 10.95 6.59
CA GLU A 83 -13.37 9.83 7.52
C GLU A 83 -14.52 8.90 7.11
N ALA A 84 -15.69 9.44 6.77
CA ALA A 84 -16.82 8.63 6.30
C ALA A 84 -16.49 7.83 5.02
N SER A 85 -15.76 8.44 4.08
CA SER A 85 -15.29 7.75 2.87
C SER A 85 -14.27 6.66 3.18
N LEU A 86 -13.35 6.90 4.12
CA LEU A 86 -12.41 5.91 4.60
C LEU A 86 -13.16 4.74 5.23
N THR A 87 -14.03 5.01 6.21
CA THR A 87 -14.82 3.99 6.91
C THR A 87 -15.59 3.12 5.93
N ARG A 88 -16.31 3.71 4.97
CA ARG A 88 -17.01 2.94 3.92
C ARG A 88 -16.06 2.03 3.13
N SER A 89 -14.88 2.53 2.77
CA SER A 89 -13.89 1.73 2.02
C SER A 89 -13.40 0.54 2.86
N LEU A 90 -13.11 0.77 4.15
CA LEU A 90 -12.67 -0.28 5.06
C LEU A 90 -13.78 -1.30 5.35
N GLU A 91 -15.04 -0.87 5.42
CA GLU A 91 -16.21 -1.74 5.55
C GLU A 91 -16.39 -2.65 4.33
N LEU A 92 -16.24 -2.11 3.11
CA LEU A 92 -16.30 -2.91 1.86
C LEU A 92 -15.25 -4.02 1.85
N ILE A 93 -14.02 -3.69 2.27
CA ILE A 93 -12.92 -4.67 2.36
C ILE A 93 -13.21 -5.69 3.47
N ASN A 94 -13.70 -5.24 4.63
CA ASN A 94 -14.01 -6.11 5.75
C ASN A 94 -15.15 -7.09 5.41
N ALA A 95 -16.11 -6.69 4.57
CA ALA A 95 -17.21 -7.54 4.12
C ALA A 95 -16.75 -8.76 3.29
N GLN A 96 -15.59 -8.70 2.62
CA GLN A 96 -15.02 -9.86 1.93
C GLN A 96 -14.40 -10.90 2.88
N GLY A 97 -14.22 -10.53 4.15
CA GLY A 97 -13.76 -11.42 5.19
C GLY A 97 -12.41 -11.01 5.80
N ARG A 98 -12.20 -11.46 7.03
CA ARG A 98 -11.05 -11.09 7.87
C ARG A 98 -9.69 -11.37 7.22
N HIS A 99 -9.59 -12.41 6.38
CA HIS A 99 -8.33 -12.77 5.73
C HIS A 99 -7.92 -11.78 4.62
N ILE A 100 -8.87 -11.25 3.86
CA ILE A 100 -8.65 -10.18 2.89
C ILE A 100 -8.31 -8.88 3.61
N ARG A 101 -9.09 -8.55 4.64
CA ARG A 101 -8.85 -7.36 5.47
C ARG A 101 -7.43 -7.34 6.04
N ASN A 102 -6.99 -8.44 6.65
CA ASN A 102 -5.67 -8.51 7.26
C ASN A 102 -4.54 -8.40 6.22
N ALA A 103 -4.68 -9.01 5.04
CA ALA A 103 -3.67 -8.93 3.99
C ALA A 103 -3.60 -7.51 3.39
N PHE A 104 -4.76 -6.87 3.21
CA PHE A 104 -4.86 -5.48 2.79
C PHE A 104 -4.19 -4.55 3.80
N ASP A 105 -4.52 -4.68 5.09
CA ASP A 105 -3.97 -3.84 6.15
C ASP A 105 -2.45 -3.95 6.20
N GLN A 106 -1.90 -5.16 6.12
CA GLN A 106 -0.45 -5.39 6.05
C GLN A 106 0.25 -4.74 4.85
N LEU A 107 -0.45 -4.60 3.72
CA LEU A 107 0.11 -4.02 2.50
C LEU A 107 -0.04 -2.49 2.46
N VAL A 108 -1.13 -1.96 3.00
CA VAL A 108 -1.57 -0.58 2.77
C VAL A 108 -1.51 0.28 4.04
N ILE A 109 -1.90 -0.27 5.19
CA ILE A 109 -2.10 0.49 6.42
C ILE A 109 -0.93 0.33 7.37
N ASP A 110 -0.49 -0.92 7.62
CA ASP A 110 0.49 -1.22 8.65
C ASP A 110 1.79 -0.44 8.41
N PRO A 111 2.29 0.28 9.43
CA PRO A 111 3.52 1.05 9.29
C PRO A 111 4.67 0.07 9.22
N ASN A 112 5.17 -0.11 8.01
CA ASN A 112 6.24 -1.04 7.69
C ASN A 112 7.38 -0.22 7.07
N PRO A 113 8.13 0.50 7.93
CA PRO A 113 8.89 1.68 7.51
C PRO A 113 10.15 1.35 6.71
N ASP A 114 10.71 0.16 6.91
CA ASP A 114 11.96 -0.29 6.26
C ASP A 114 11.83 -1.68 5.60
N CYS A 115 10.70 -2.36 5.80
CA CYS A 115 10.43 -3.70 5.29
C CYS A 115 8.96 -3.82 4.87
N GLY A 116 8.65 -4.72 3.94
CA GLY A 116 7.26 -5.07 3.66
C GLY A 116 6.75 -6.09 4.69
N PRO A 117 5.47 -6.48 4.62
CA PRO A 117 5.05 -7.68 5.34
C PRO A 117 5.88 -8.87 4.87
N ALA A 118 6.15 -9.81 5.78
CA ALA A 118 7.12 -10.90 5.53
C ALA A 118 6.82 -11.71 4.26
N TRP A 119 5.54 -11.87 3.91
CA TRP A 119 5.13 -12.54 2.67
C TRP A 119 5.51 -11.75 1.42
N LEU A 120 5.40 -10.42 1.44
CA LEU A 120 5.79 -9.56 0.33
C LEU A 120 7.31 -9.60 0.14
N ASP A 121 8.06 -9.47 1.24
CA ASP A 121 9.53 -9.53 1.19
C ASP A 121 10.02 -10.88 0.68
N ALA A 122 9.39 -11.98 1.08
CA ALA A 122 9.71 -13.30 0.57
C ALA A 122 9.47 -13.43 -0.95
N ILE A 123 8.37 -12.87 -1.48
CA ILE A 123 8.11 -12.82 -2.93
C ILE A 123 9.17 -11.99 -3.64
N VAL A 124 9.48 -10.80 -3.13
CA VAL A 124 10.48 -9.90 -3.73
C VAL A 124 11.86 -10.56 -3.77
N VAL A 125 12.28 -11.20 -2.68
CA VAL A 125 13.55 -11.93 -2.60
C VAL A 125 13.56 -13.12 -3.56
N ALA A 126 12.50 -13.92 -3.61
CA ALA A 126 12.41 -15.05 -4.53
C ALA A 126 12.50 -14.59 -6.00
N HIS A 127 11.79 -13.52 -6.35
CA HIS A 127 11.80 -12.95 -7.69
C HIS A 127 13.20 -12.43 -8.09
N ARG A 128 13.89 -11.73 -7.18
CA ARG A 128 15.29 -11.30 -7.39
C ARG A 128 16.24 -12.49 -7.58
N ALA A 129 16.01 -13.58 -6.86
CA ALA A 129 16.77 -14.82 -6.98
C ALA A 129 16.34 -15.70 -8.18
N LYS A 130 15.41 -15.24 -9.03
CA LYS A 130 14.79 -16.03 -10.13
C LYS A 130 14.19 -17.36 -9.65
N ARG A 131 13.66 -17.38 -8.42
CA ARG A 131 12.95 -18.50 -7.81
C ARG A 131 11.48 -18.14 -7.63
N GLN A 132 10.66 -19.16 -7.38
CA GLN A 132 9.28 -18.95 -6.96
C GLN A 132 9.19 -18.85 -5.43
N ALA A 133 8.33 -17.96 -4.97
CA ALA A 133 7.95 -17.87 -3.57
C ALA A 133 7.03 -19.05 -3.18
N GLN A 134 6.76 -19.21 -1.89
CA GLN A 134 5.80 -20.22 -1.43
C GLN A 134 4.37 -19.85 -1.86
N ALA A 135 3.54 -20.85 -2.14
CA ALA A 135 2.14 -20.65 -2.53
C ALA A 135 1.35 -19.82 -1.52
N SER A 136 1.60 -20.01 -0.23
CA SER A 136 0.98 -19.23 0.85
C SER A 136 1.27 -17.73 0.77
N GLN A 137 2.43 -17.34 0.24
CA GLN A 137 2.83 -15.94 0.09
C GLN A 137 2.05 -15.30 -1.07
N TYR A 138 1.92 -16.02 -2.18
CA TYR A 138 1.07 -15.59 -3.30
C TYR A 138 -0.41 -15.51 -2.92
N GLN A 139 -0.91 -16.42 -2.09
CA GLN A 139 -2.28 -16.32 -1.56
C GLN A 139 -2.50 -15.05 -0.73
N GLN A 140 -1.51 -14.57 0.02
CA GLN A 140 -1.63 -13.30 0.73
C GLN A 140 -1.60 -12.10 -0.22
N LEU A 141 -0.76 -12.16 -1.26
CA LEU A 141 -0.76 -11.14 -2.32
C LEU A 141 -2.12 -11.07 -3.01
N GLU A 142 -2.69 -12.20 -3.43
CA GLU A 142 -4.01 -12.27 -4.08
C GLU A 142 -5.09 -11.65 -3.18
N ARG A 143 -5.15 -12.02 -1.90
CA ARG A 143 -6.08 -11.42 -0.94
C ARG A 143 -5.93 -9.92 -0.80
N ALA A 144 -4.70 -9.41 -0.78
CA ALA A 144 -4.45 -7.98 -0.69
C ALA A 144 -4.89 -7.26 -1.98
N LEU A 145 -4.69 -7.88 -3.14
CA LEU A 145 -5.17 -7.37 -4.43
C LEU A 145 -6.69 -7.39 -4.54
N ASP A 146 -7.36 -8.44 -4.04
CA ASP A 146 -8.83 -8.50 -3.97
C ASP A 146 -9.38 -7.32 -3.16
N GLY A 147 -8.74 -6.98 -2.05
CA GLY A 147 -9.10 -5.80 -1.25
C GLY A 147 -8.87 -4.48 -1.99
N LEU A 148 -7.77 -4.36 -2.76
CA LEU A 148 -7.48 -3.17 -3.57
C LEU A 148 -8.46 -2.99 -4.72
N ASP A 149 -8.88 -4.07 -5.36
CA ASP A 149 -9.80 -4.02 -6.51
C ASP A 149 -11.21 -3.53 -6.16
N LEU A 150 -11.58 -3.54 -4.87
CA LEU A 150 -12.84 -2.95 -4.40
C LEU A 150 -12.83 -1.42 -4.35
N ILE A 151 -11.64 -0.82 -4.37
CA ILE A 151 -11.43 0.61 -4.09
C ILE A 151 -10.58 1.33 -5.15
N ALA A 152 -10.03 0.58 -6.11
CA ALA A 152 -9.17 1.05 -7.20
C ALA A 152 -9.96 1.67 -8.35
#